data_AF-A0A7Y7NEL9-F1
#
_entry.id   AF-A0A7Y7NEL9-F1
#
_cell.length_a   1.000
_cell.length_b   1.000
_cell.length_c   1.000
_cell.angle_alpha   90.00
_cell.angle_beta   90.00
_cell.angle_gamma   90.00
#
_symmetry.space_group_name_H-M   'P 1'
#
loop_
_entity.id
_entity.type
_entity.pdbx_description
1 polymer ?
#
loop_
_entity_poly.entity_id
_entity_poly.type
_entity_poly.pdbx_seq_one_letter_code
_entity_poly.pdbx_strand_id
1 'polypeptide(L)' 'MEKQDKFIELLHELKKKRFTGFLKINFSQGGITKVEQTEDIFKKNELK' A
#
# COMPACT_ATOMS: atom_id res chain seq x y z
N MET A 1 -7.22 -16.84 -6.13
CA MET A 1 -6.10 -16.38 -6.95
C MET A 1 -6.21 -14.88 -7.24
N GLU A 2 -7.33 -14.41 -7.81
CA GLU A 2 -7.48 -13.02 -8.32
C GLU A 2 -7.14 -11.86 -7.37
N LYS A 3 -7.35 -11.99 -6.04
CA LYS A 3 -7.04 -10.91 -5.09
C LYS A 3 -5.56 -10.78 -4.76
N GLN A 4 -4.80 -11.87 -4.83
CA GLN A 4 -3.35 -11.83 -4.61
C GLN A 4 -2.64 -11.21 -5.80
N ASP A 5 -3.05 -11.57 -7.02
CA ASP A 5 -2.49 -10.99 -8.24
C ASP A 5 -2.75 -9.48 -8.31
N LYS A 6 -3.98 -9.05 -8.02
CA LYS A 6 -4.33 -7.61 -7.91
C LYS A 6 -3.52 -6.88 -6.84
N PHE A 7 -3.17 -7.55 -5.76
CA PHE A 7 -2.34 -6.96 -4.72
C PHE A 7 -0.88 -6.80 -5.19
N ILE A 8 -0.34 -7.77 -5.93
CA ILE A 8 0.98 -7.66 -6.54
C ILE A 8 1.03 -6.52 -7.58
N GLU A 9 -0.01 -6.37 -8.40
CA GLU A 9 -0.13 -5.24 -9.33
C GLU A 9 -0.14 -3.89 -8.61
N LEU A 10 -0.90 -3.78 -7.52
CA LEU A 10 -0.92 -2.59 -6.67
C LEU A 10 0.48 -2.25 -6.13
N LEU A 11 1.22 -3.25 -5.62
CA LEU A 11 2.59 -3.03 -5.15
C LEU A 11 3.52 -2.53 -6.26
N HIS A 12 3.38 -3.05 -7.49
CA HIS A 12 4.14 -2.58 -8.63
C HIS A 12 3.81 -1.12 -8.99
N GLU A 13 2.54 -0.74 -8.95
CA GLU A 13 2.14 0.66 -9.17
C GLU A 13 2.69 1.60 -8.10
N LEU A 14 2.58 1.22 -6.82
CA LEU A 14 3.06 2.04 -5.71
C LEU A 14 4.58 2.21 -5.75
N LYS A 15 5.31 1.16 -6.14
CA LYS A 15 6.76 1.24 -6.40
C LYS A 15 7.08 2.22 -7.53
N LYS A 16 6.35 2.18 -8.65
CA LYS A 16 6.54 3.11 -9.78
C LYS A 16 6.24 4.55 -9.39
N LYS A 17 5.19 4.77 -8.61
CA LYS A 17 4.74 6.10 -8.15
C LYS A 17 5.61 6.67 -7.01
N ARG A 18 6.63 5.93 -6.54
CA ARG A 18 7.44 6.30 -5.36
C ARG A 18 6.56 6.63 -4.15
N PHE A 19 5.53 5.82 -3.93
CA PHE A 19 4.60 6.00 -2.82
C PHE A 19 5.35 6.11 -1.49
N THR A 20 4.99 7.15 -0.72
CA THR A 20 5.45 7.38 0.65
C THR A 20 4.23 7.29 1.55
N GLY A 21 4.19 6.28 2.42
CA GLY A 21 2.98 5.98 3.17
C GLY A 21 2.96 4.58 3.73
N PHE A 22 1.80 4.21 4.26
CA PHE A 22 1.54 2.91 4.83
C PHE A 22 0.41 2.20 4.08
N LEU A 23 0.57 0.89 3.91
CA LEU A 23 -0.48 0.00 3.44
C LEU A 23 -0.93 -0.86 4.62
N LYS A 24 -2.22 -0.86 4.91
CA LYS A 24 -2.82 -1.77 5.88
C LYS A 24 -3.56 -2.87 5.12
N ILE A 25 -3.15 -4.10 5.34
CA ILE A 25 -3.71 -5.26 4.66
C ILE A 25 -4.36 -6.16 5.71
N ASN A 26 -5.63 -6.46 5.49
CA ASN A 26 -6.39 -7.36 6.35
C ASN A 26 -6.50 -8.72 5.65
N PHE A 27 -6.11 -9.77 6.37
CA PHE A 27 -6.17 -11.16 5.93
C PHE A 27 -7.25 -11.91 6.71
N SER A 28 -7.87 -12.89 6.07
CA SER A 28 -8.76 -13.88 6.69
C SER A 28 -8.34 -15.29 6.29
N GLN A 29 -9.03 -16.31 6.82
CA GLN A 29 -8.77 -17.73 6.51
C GLN A 29 -8.86 -18.07 5.01
N GLY A 30 -9.48 -17.20 4.19
CA GLY A 30 -9.59 -17.34 2.72
C GLY A 30 -8.75 -16.35 1.89
N GLY A 31 -7.86 -15.56 2.50
CA GLY A 31 -6.96 -14.62 1.81
C GLY A 31 -7.21 -13.14 2.11
N ILE A 32 -6.76 -12.25 1.22
CA ILE A 32 -6.83 -10.79 1.38
C ILE A 32 -8.30 -10.35 1.33
N THR A 33 -8.76 -9.65 2.36
CA THR A 33 -10.12 -9.13 2.46
C THR A 33 -10.17 -7.64 2.14
N LYS A 34 -9.24 -6.85 2.67
CA LYS A 34 -9.22 -5.39 2.55
C LYS A 34 -7.79 -4.88 2.48
N VAL A 35 -7.55 -3.92 1.59
CA VAL A 35 -6.30 -3.16 1.51
C VAL A 35 -6.64 -1.68 1.66
N GLU A 36 -6.00 -1.00 2.60
CA GLU A 36 -6.15 0.43 2.86
C GLU A 36 -4.81 1.11 2.60
N GLN A 37 -4.82 2.21 1.85
CA GLN A 37 -3.65 3.01 1.53
C GLN A 37 -3.75 4.33 2.28
N THR A 38 -2.70 4.68 3.02
CA THR A 38 -2.56 5.96 3.69
C THR A 38 -1.27 6.60 3.20
N GLU A 39 -1.39 7.69 2.43
CA GLU A 39 -0.24 8.47 2.00
C GLU A 39 0.31 9.27 3.19
N ASP A 40 1.58 9.06 3.49
CA ASP A 40 2.30 9.94 4.40
C ASP A 40 2.85 11.07 3.56
N ILE A 41 2.17 12.22 3.62
CA ILE A 41 2.70 13.48 3.11
C ILE A 41 3.80 13.85 4.10
N PHE A 42 4.99 13.29 3.94
CA PHE A 42 6.17 13.76 4.66
C PHE A 42 6.23 15.28 4.47
N LYS A 43 5.84 16.03 5.50
CA LYS A 43 6.04 17.46 5.57
C LYS A 43 7.54 17.66 5.54
N LYS A 44 8.04 17.97 4.35
CA LYS A 44 9.40 18.36 4.06
C LYS A 44 9.70 19.67 4.82
N ASN A 45 9.85 19.66 6.15
CA ASN A 45 10.15 20.88 6.94
C ASN A 45 10.51 20.72 8.43
N GLU A 46 11.13 19.63 8.89
CA GLU A 46 11.69 19.58 10.27
C GLU A 46 13.18 19.19 10.32
N LEU A 47 13.96 19.67 9.36
CA LEU A 47 15.41 19.84 9.52
C LEU A 47 15.72 21.32 9.26
N LYS A 48 15.44 22.15 10.26
CA LYS A 48 16.04 23.49 10.41
C LYS A 48 17.20 23.40 11.38
#